data_AF-A0A9E3UXB0-F1
#
_entry.id   AF-A0A9E3UXB0-F1
#
_cell.length_a   1.000
_cell.length_b   1.000
_cell.length_c   1.000
_cell.angle_alpha   90.00
_cell.angle_beta   90.00
_cell.angle_gamma   90.00
#
_symmetry.space_group_name_H-M   'P 1'
#
loop_
_entity.id
_entity.type
_entity.pdbx_description
1 polymer ?
#
loop_
_entity_poly.entity_id
_entity_poly.type
_entity_poly.pdbx_seq_one_letter_code
_entity_poly.pdbx_strand_id
1 'polypeptide(L)'
;MRIGRQYNGSPYTIESLLARRALNPARFDHYHPQLGQILKRDLLLRAICRPGQHLRLLPDTPHTRYLKWRRSLNPQRFDHYHPVLGPILAEDDRLLAGPCPLSPEQILPPLINPPTPGGPVVPPIFPPGGGTTTGGNNPPFGPEEIAIPEPSGLVLLLIGSISALLARWGAWPPRRRS
;
A
#
# COMPACT_ATOMS: atom_id res chain seq x y z
N MET A 1 -17.95 14.65 24.85
CA MET A 1 -16.53 14.89 24.49
C MET A 1 -16.08 13.76 23.57
N ARG A 2 -16.28 13.91 22.25
CA ARG A 2 -15.87 12.91 21.23
C ARG A 2 -14.67 13.47 20.49
N ILE A 3 -13.47 12.99 20.84
CA ILE A 3 -12.25 13.25 20.06
C ILE A 3 -12.14 12.12 19.03
N GLY A 4 -13.06 12.12 18.07
CA GLY A 4 -12.87 11.37 16.83
C GLY A 4 -12.08 12.26 15.90
N ARG A 5 -10.75 12.15 15.87
CA ARG A 5 -9.95 12.73 14.78
C ARG A 5 -10.31 11.96 13.50
N GLN A 6 -11.40 12.37 12.86
CA GLN A 6 -11.57 12.13 11.44
C GLN A 6 -10.49 12.95 10.76
N TYR A 7 -9.39 12.30 10.40
CA TYR A 7 -8.42 12.87 9.49
C TYR A 7 -9.15 13.01 8.14
N ASN A 8 -9.56 14.24 7.81
CA ASN A 8 -10.24 14.66 6.57
C ASN A 8 -9.90 13.75 5.39
N GLY A 9 -10.77 12.77 5.09
CA GLY A 9 -11.01 12.08 3.81
C GLY A 9 -9.85 11.78 2.84
N SER A 10 -8.60 11.99 3.23
CA SER A 10 -7.46 11.98 2.35
C SER A 10 -6.91 10.57 2.44
N PRO A 11 -6.94 9.81 1.34
CA PRO A 11 -6.36 8.48 1.34
C PRO A 11 -4.89 8.61 1.72
N TYR A 12 -4.44 7.81 2.69
CA TYR A 12 -3.04 7.72 3.08
C TYR A 12 -2.27 7.07 1.93
N THR A 13 -1.97 7.82 0.88
CA THR A 13 -1.13 7.37 -0.22
C THR A 13 0.31 7.25 0.27
N ILE A 14 1.10 6.36 -0.36
CA ILE A 14 2.55 6.25 -0.10
C ILE A 14 3.21 7.63 -0.20
N GLU A 15 2.85 8.42 -1.22
CA GLU A 15 3.39 9.77 -1.43
C GLU A 15 3.03 10.73 -0.28
N SER A 16 1.80 10.65 0.27
CA SER A 16 1.42 11.46 1.44
C SER A 16 2.22 11.09 2.69
N LEU A 17 2.54 9.80 2.86
CA LEU A 17 3.35 9.29 3.96
C LEU A 17 4.82 9.68 3.80
N LEU A 18 5.35 9.62 2.58
CA LEU A 18 6.70 10.10 2.23
C LEU A 18 6.82 11.60 2.48
N ALA A 19 5.88 12.41 2.00
CA ALA A 19 5.85 13.85 2.22
C ALA A 19 5.81 14.19 3.73
N ARG A 20 5.00 13.46 4.50
CA ARG A 20 4.91 13.67 5.96
C ARG A 20 6.20 13.30 6.69
N ARG A 21 6.87 12.23 6.27
CA ARG A 21 8.17 11.83 6.81
C ARG A 21 9.26 12.85 6.45
N ALA A 22 9.22 13.42 5.25
CA ALA A 22 10.19 14.43 4.80
C ALA A 22 10.18 15.71 5.66
N LEU A 23 9.03 16.08 6.25
CA LEU A 23 8.93 17.24 7.15
C LEU A 23 9.72 17.08 8.45
N ASN A 24 9.69 15.89 9.06
CA ASN A 24 10.46 15.57 10.26
C ASN A 24 10.67 14.05 10.40
N PRO A 25 11.75 13.50 9.83
CA PRO A 25 11.93 12.05 9.77
C PRO A 25 12.12 11.43 11.15
N ALA A 26 12.83 12.09 12.07
CA ALA A 26 13.04 11.59 13.42
C ALA A 26 11.73 11.45 14.19
N ARG A 27 10.87 12.48 14.14
CA ARG A 27 9.56 12.44 14.79
C ARG A 27 8.65 11.40 14.15
N PHE A 28 8.64 11.31 12.82
CA PHE A 28 7.82 10.33 12.12
C PHE A 28 8.23 8.90 12.47
N ASP A 29 9.53 8.60 12.40
CA ASP A 29 10.08 7.26 12.69
C ASP A 29 9.87 6.89 14.18
N HIS A 30 9.87 7.88 15.09
CA HIS A 30 9.55 7.66 16.51
C HIS A 30 8.10 7.22 16.73
N TYR A 31 7.12 7.89 16.10
CA TYR A 31 5.69 7.55 16.29
C TYR A 31 5.22 6.40 15.38
N HIS A 32 5.95 6.13 14.30
CA HIS A 32 5.58 5.14 13.29
C HIS A 32 6.78 4.26 12.92
N PRO A 33 7.36 3.50 13.87
CA PRO A 33 8.61 2.77 13.63
C PRO A 33 8.51 1.79 12.45
N GLN A 34 7.40 1.06 12.34
CA GLN A 34 7.20 0.13 11.23
C GLN A 34 7.03 0.84 9.88
N LEU A 35 6.23 1.91 9.82
CA LEU A 35 6.04 2.67 8.58
C LEU A 35 7.32 3.40 8.18
N GLY A 36 8.04 3.98 9.13
CA GLY A 36 9.34 4.62 8.88
C GLY A 36 10.34 3.66 8.24
N GLN A 37 10.42 2.43 8.75
CA GLN A 37 11.27 1.38 8.17
C GLN A 37 10.82 0.98 6.77
N ILE A 38 9.52 0.80 6.55
CA ILE A 38 8.95 0.48 5.24
C ILE A 38 9.28 1.59 4.24
N LEU A 39 9.01 2.85 4.56
CA LEU A 39 9.28 3.99 3.67
C LEU A 39 10.79 4.21 3.43
N LYS A 40 11.62 3.97 4.44
CA LYS A 40 13.08 4.00 4.27
C LYS A 40 13.54 2.92 3.29
N ARG A 41 12.97 1.72 3.38
CA ARG A 41 13.24 0.63 2.45
C ARG A 41 12.72 0.96 1.05
N ASP A 42 11.53 1.53 0.92
CA ASP A 42 10.99 2.01 -0.37
C ASP A 42 11.97 2.93 -1.09
N LEU A 43 12.46 3.97 -0.40
CA LEU A 43 13.41 4.92 -0.96
C LEU A 43 14.72 4.24 -1.41
N LEU A 44 15.21 3.27 -0.63
CA LEU A 44 16.40 2.49 -1.01
C LEU A 44 16.14 1.61 -2.22
N LEU A 45 14.98 0.95 -2.30
CA LEU A 45 14.61 0.10 -3.44
C LEU A 45 14.44 0.95 -4.71
N ARG A 46 13.79 2.12 -4.61
CA ARG A 46 13.68 3.08 -5.71
C ARG A 46 15.05 3.57 -6.20
N ALA A 47 16.03 3.73 -5.30
CA ALA A 47 17.39 4.17 -5.65
C ALA A 47 18.27 3.07 -6.26
N ILE A 48 18.00 1.79 -5.97
CA ILE A 48 18.91 0.66 -6.31
C ILE A 48 18.32 -0.23 -7.43
N CYS A 49 17.21 0.16 -8.06
CA CYS A 49 16.50 -0.72 -8.99
C CYS A 49 17.40 -1.31 -10.09
N ARG A 50 17.73 -2.60 -9.97
CA ARG A 50 18.50 -3.36 -10.95
C ARG A 50 17.55 -4.22 -11.78
N PRO A 51 17.72 -4.26 -13.11
CA PRO A 51 16.92 -5.15 -13.96
C PRO A 51 17.10 -6.60 -13.50
N GLY A 52 15.98 -7.31 -13.29
CA GLY A 52 15.95 -8.71 -12.87
C GLY A 52 15.88 -8.96 -11.35
N GLN A 53 15.92 -7.93 -10.50
CA GLN A 53 15.61 -8.07 -9.08
C GLN A 53 14.17 -7.67 -8.77
N HIS A 54 13.37 -8.62 -8.27
CA HIS A 54 12.06 -8.33 -7.71
C HIS A 54 12.24 -7.58 -6.39
N LEU A 55 12.07 -6.27 -6.43
CA LEU A 55 12.13 -5.42 -5.24
C LEU A 55 10.82 -5.56 -4.48
N ARG A 56 10.91 -6.07 -3.27
CA ARG A 56 9.79 -6.13 -2.34
C ARG A 56 9.99 -5.12 -1.23
N LEU A 57 9.01 -4.24 -1.10
CA LEU A 57 8.84 -3.27 -0.03
C LEU A 57 8.59 -3.99 1.30
N LEU A 58 7.76 -5.03 1.28
CA LEU A 58 7.43 -5.84 2.45
C LEU A 58 8.25 -7.14 2.49
N PRO A 59 8.61 -7.65 3.68
CA PRO A 59 9.26 -8.95 3.78
C PRO A 59 8.32 -10.07 3.32
N ASP A 60 8.85 -11.05 2.60
CA ASP A 60 8.09 -12.21 2.13
C ASP A 60 7.84 -13.23 3.24
N THR A 61 6.96 -12.86 4.17
CA THR A 61 6.55 -13.72 5.30
C THR A 61 5.19 -14.36 5.01
N PRO A 62 4.83 -15.49 5.67
CA PRO A 62 3.50 -16.07 5.58
C PRO A 62 2.38 -15.07 5.91
N HIS A 63 2.63 -14.16 6.86
CA HIS A 63 1.69 -13.10 7.22
C HIS A 63 1.48 -12.10 6.07
N THR A 64 2.55 -11.61 5.44
CA THR A 64 2.45 -10.71 4.28
C THR A 64 1.70 -11.40 3.13
N ARG A 65 1.99 -12.67 2.85
CA ARG A 65 1.28 -13.46 1.81
C ARG A 65 -0.20 -13.60 2.12
N TYR A 66 -0.56 -13.84 3.38
CA TYR A 66 -1.95 -13.88 3.82
C TYR A 66 -2.65 -12.54 3.58
N LEU A 67 -2.03 -11.42 3.94
CA LEU A 67 -2.60 -10.09 3.70
C LEU A 67 -2.79 -9.80 2.20
N LYS A 68 -1.83 -10.19 1.37
CA LYS A 68 -1.95 -10.10 -0.10
C LYS A 68 -3.13 -10.93 -0.62
N TRP A 69 -3.25 -12.18 -0.19
CA TRP A 69 -4.37 -13.04 -0.55
C TRP A 69 -5.72 -12.45 -0.09
N ARG A 70 -5.79 -11.92 1.14
CA ARG A 70 -7.01 -11.24 1.63
C ARG A 70 -7.40 -10.05 0.77
N ARG A 71 -6.42 -9.24 0.37
CA ARG A 71 -6.64 -8.09 -0.50
C ARG A 71 -7.05 -8.51 -1.91
N SER A 72 -6.49 -9.59 -2.46
CA SER A 72 -6.84 -10.08 -3.80
C SER A 72 -8.29 -10.57 -3.93
N LEU A 73 -8.94 -10.96 -2.82
CA LEU A 73 -10.35 -11.36 -2.82
C LEU A 73 -11.31 -10.19 -3.03
N ASN A 74 -11.05 -9.04 -2.39
CA ASN A 74 -11.84 -7.82 -2.54
C ASN A 74 -10.99 -6.60 -2.16
N PRO A 75 -10.27 -6.00 -3.13
CA PRO A 75 -9.32 -4.92 -2.84
C PRO A 75 -10.02 -3.67 -2.30
N GLN A 76 -11.21 -3.33 -2.82
CA GLN A 76 -11.96 -2.15 -2.37
C GLN A 76 -12.37 -2.27 -0.89
N ARG A 77 -12.90 -3.44 -0.48
CA ARG A 77 -13.27 -3.68 0.93
C ARG A 77 -12.03 -3.71 1.82
N PHE A 78 -10.95 -4.35 1.38
CA PHE A 78 -9.72 -4.41 2.13
C PHE A 78 -9.12 -3.01 2.36
N ASP A 79 -8.99 -2.22 1.30
CA ASP A 79 -8.41 -0.88 1.36
C ASP A 79 -9.28 0.07 2.22
N HIS A 80 -10.60 -0.14 2.25
CA HIS A 80 -11.52 0.58 3.16
C HIS A 80 -11.23 0.32 4.64
N TYR A 81 -11.11 -0.95 5.05
CA TYR A 81 -10.84 -1.31 6.46
C TYR A 81 -9.37 -1.18 6.86
N HIS A 82 -8.47 -1.13 5.88
CA HIS A 82 -7.03 -1.04 6.09
C HIS A 82 -6.43 0.14 5.32
N PRO A 83 -6.77 1.39 5.69
CA PRO A 83 -6.41 2.58 4.93
C PRO A 83 -4.89 2.81 4.81
N VAL A 84 -4.10 2.21 5.71
CA VAL A 84 -2.63 2.29 5.67
C VAL A 84 -2.02 1.09 4.95
N LEU A 85 -2.49 -0.13 5.23
CA LEU A 85 -1.88 -1.35 4.66
C LEU A 85 -2.26 -1.56 3.19
N GLY A 86 -3.48 -1.19 2.80
CA GLY A 86 -3.95 -1.32 1.42
C GLY A 86 -3.01 -0.65 0.41
N PRO A 87 -2.72 0.65 0.57
CA PRO A 87 -1.77 1.37 -0.28
C PRO A 87 -0.35 0.78 -0.27
N ILE A 88 0.13 0.28 0.87
CA ILE A 88 1.47 -0.34 0.97
C ILE A 88 1.54 -1.64 0.20
N LEU A 89 0.52 -2.50 0.31
CA LEU A 89 0.43 -3.75 -0.44
C LEU A 89 0.26 -3.49 -1.94
N ALA A 90 -0.53 -2.49 -2.31
CA ALA A 90 -0.70 -2.07 -3.69
C ALA A 90 0.64 -1.63 -4.33
N GLU A 91 1.43 -0.86 -3.59
CA GLU A 91 2.75 -0.43 -4.05
C GLU A 91 3.74 -1.60 -4.13
N ASP A 92 3.72 -2.53 -3.17
CA ASP A 92 4.55 -3.74 -3.23
C ASP A 92 4.19 -4.60 -4.46
N ASP A 93 2.90 -4.75 -4.78
CA ASP A 93 2.45 -5.45 -6.00
C ASP A 93 2.85 -4.68 -7.27
N ARG A 94 2.80 -3.33 -7.25
CA ARG A 94 3.25 -2.48 -8.36
C ARG A 94 4.77 -2.63 -8.61
N LEU A 95 5.57 -2.67 -7.55
CA LEU A 95 7.02 -2.90 -7.63
C LEU A 95 7.35 -4.31 -8.13
N LEU A 96 6.50 -5.30 -7.84
CA LEU A 96 6.64 -6.66 -8.34
C LEU A 96 6.23 -6.82 -9.81
N ALA A 97 5.19 -6.12 -10.24
CA ALA A 97 4.63 -6.21 -11.59
C ALA A 97 5.30 -5.25 -12.60
N GLY A 98 5.80 -4.12 -12.13
CA GLY A 98 6.38 -3.09 -12.98
C GLY A 98 7.81 -3.42 -13.41
N PRO A 99 8.20 -3.13 -14.68
CA PRO A 99 9.62 -3.03 -15.00
C PRO A 99 10.23 -1.97 -14.08
N CYS A 100 11.42 -2.24 -13.52
CA CYS A 100 12.19 -1.25 -12.78
C CYS A 100 12.12 0.08 -13.55
N PRO A 101 11.69 1.21 -12.94
CA PRO A 101 11.78 2.49 -13.61
C PRO A 101 13.22 2.63 -14.08
N LEU A 102 13.36 2.67 -15.40
CA LEU A 102 14.64 2.51 -16.08
C LEU A 102 15.63 3.51 -15.51
N SER A 103 16.87 3.02 -15.35
CA SER A 103 18.06 3.78 -14.97
C SER A 103 17.99 5.23 -15.48
N PRO A 104 18.44 6.24 -14.70
CA PRO A 104 18.47 7.64 -15.10
C PRO A 104 19.10 7.93 -16.49
N GLU A 105 19.82 6.97 -17.08
CA GLU A 105 20.32 7.03 -18.46
C GLU A 105 19.25 7.17 -19.55
N GLN A 106 17.97 6.86 -19.28
CA GLN A 106 16.89 7.14 -20.24
C GLN A 106 16.35 8.58 -20.18
N ILE A 107 16.86 9.41 -19.27
CA ILE A 107 16.75 10.86 -19.39
C ILE A 107 17.97 11.36 -20.19
N LEU A 108 18.19 10.79 -21.38
CA LEU A 108 18.76 11.62 -22.43
C LEU A 108 17.69 12.69 -22.68
N PRO A 109 17.97 13.99 -22.46
CA PRO A 109 17.04 15.03 -22.87
C PRO A 109 16.65 14.73 -24.32
N PRO A 110 15.38 14.91 -24.71
CA PRO A 110 15.00 14.72 -26.11
C PRO A 110 16.03 15.50 -26.91
N LEU A 111 16.79 14.78 -27.76
CA LEU A 111 17.71 15.42 -28.68
C LEU A 111 16.82 16.42 -29.41
N ILE A 112 17.00 17.71 -29.11
CA ILE A 112 16.26 18.78 -29.75
C ILE A 112 16.73 18.69 -31.19
N ASN A 113 16.01 17.91 -31.99
CA ASN A 113 16.17 17.96 -33.42
C ASN A 113 15.86 19.41 -33.76
N PRO A 114 16.82 20.14 -34.36
CA PRO A 114 16.58 21.53 -34.74
C PRO A 114 15.28 21.59 -35.55
N PRO A 115 14.42 22.57 -35.31
CA PRO A 115 13.13 22.67 -35.98
C PRO A 115 13.36 22.58 -37.48
N THR A 116 12.81 21.53 -38.10
CA THR A 116 12.74 21.42 -39.55
C THR A 116 11.92 22.60 -40.07
N PRO A 117 12.50 23.53 -40.84
CA PRO A 117 11.75 24.65 -41.37
C PRO A 117 10.75 24.14 -42.43
N GLY A 118 9.46 24.42 -42.22
CA GLY A 118 8.48 24.43 -43.33
C GLY A 118 7.52 23.23 -43.42
N GLY A 119 6.77 22.94 -42.36
CA GLY A 119 5.53 22.15 -42.46
C GLY A 119 4.31 23.08 -42.54
N PRO A 120 3.36 22.87 -43.47
CA PRO A 120 2.14 23.69 -43.58
C PRO A 120 1.27 23.56 -42.32
N VAL A 121 0.85 24.71 -41.79
CA VAL A 121 -0.05 24.85 -40.65
C VAL A 121 -1.41 24.24 -41.00
N VAL A 122 -1.75 23.11 -40.38
CA VAL A 122 -3.10 22.54 -40.44
C VAL A 122 -3.97 23.28 -39.41
N PRO A 123 -5.12 23.87 -39.80
CA PRO A 123 -6.00 24.56 -38.87
C PRO A 123 -6.68 23.61 -37.88
N PRO A 124 -7.03 24.08 -36.67
CA PRO A 124 -7.69 23.27 -35.65
C PRO A 124 -9.12 22.88 -36.08
N ILE A 125 -9.35 21.57 -36.21
CA ILE A 125 -10.69 20.99 -36.37
C ILE A 125 -11.31 20.89 -34.96
N PHE A 126 -12.35 21.69 -34.71
CA PHE A 126 -13.18 21.57 -33.52
C PHE A 126 -14.07 20.33 -33.63
N PRO A 127 -14.07 19.42 -32.64
CA PRO A 127 -15.06 18.34 -32.61
C PRO A 127 -16.45 18.93 -32.26
N PRO A 128 -17.52 18.51 -32.96
CA PRO A 128 -18.88 18.90 -32.63
C PRO A 128 -19.30 18.27 -31.29
N GLY A 129 -19.86 19.10 -30.42
CA GLY A 129 -20.48 18.67 -29.18
C GLY A 129 -21.68 17.77 -29.45
N GLY A 130 -21.87 16.76 -28.60
CA GLY A 130 -23.03 15.89 -28.66
C GLY A 130 -23.14 15.01 -27.41
N GLY A 131 -24.26 15.16 -26.71
CA GLY A 131 -24.89 14.04 -26.01
C GLY A 131 -24.69 13.97 -24.51
N THR A 132 -25.57 14.65 -23.78
CA THR A 132 -26.09 14.17 -22.50
C THR A 132 -26.70 12.78 -22.68
N THR A 133 -26.17 11.76 -21.99
CA THR A 133 -26.90 10.51 -21.74
C THR A 133 -26.95 10.24 -20.24
N THR A 134 -28.05 10.72 -19.66
CA THR A 134 -28.69 10.17 -18.46
C THR A 134 -29.15 8.74 -18.74
N GLY A 135 -28.77 7.80 -17.87
CA GLY A 135 -29.21 6.40 -17.87
C GLY A 135 -28.22 5.58 -17.05
N GLY A 136 -28.41 5.30 -15.77
CA GLY A 136 -29.61 4.75 -15.17
C GLY A 136 -29.60 3.24 -15.41
N ASN A 137 -28.85 2.48 -14.60
CA ASN A 137 -28.96 1.03 -14.43
C ASN A 137 -28.26 0.62 -13.11
N ASN A 138 -28.94 0.81 -11.99
CA ASN A 138 -28.66 0.03 -10.78
C ASN A 138 -29.17 -1.40 -11.01
N PRO A 139 -28.36 -2.46 -10.78
CA PRO A 139 -28.89 -3.80 -10.71
C PRO A 139 -29.73 -3.98 -9.43
N PRO A 140 -30.81 -4.78 -9.48
CA PRO A 140 -31.64 -5.08 -8.31
C PRO A 140 -30.82 -5.84 -7.26
N PHE A 141 -30.83 -5.33 -6.03
CA PHE A 141 -30.41 -6.06 -4.84
C PHE A 141 -31.32 -7.28 -4.67
N GLY A 142 -30.80 -8.47 -4.98
CA GLY A 142 -31.41 -9.73 -4.58
C GLY A 142 -31.03 -10.06 -3.13
N PRO A 143 -31.96 -10.60 -2.31
CA PRO A 143 -31.66 -11.08 -0.98
C PRO A 143 -31.32 -12.57 -1.02
N GLU A 144 -30.03 -12.91 -1.08
CA GLU A 144 -29.55 -14.20 -0.57
C GLU A 144 -28.25 -13.97 0.19
N GLU A 145 -28.43 -13.45 1.41
CA GLU A 145 -27.45 -13.48 2.47
C GLU A 145 -27.28 -14.95 2.91
N ILE A 146 -26.48 -15.70 2.13
CA ILE A 146 -25.87 -16.92 2.64
C ILE A 146 -24.93 -16.45 3.76
N ALA A 147 -25.34 -16.71 5.01
CA ALA A 147 -24.55 -16.47 6.20
C ALA A 147 -23.26 -17.30 6.12
N ILE A 148 -22.25 -16.78 5.43
CA ILE A 148 -20.89 -17.30 5.45
C ILE A 148 -20.37 -16.97 6.85
N PRO A 149 -20.06 -17.98 7.69
CA PRO A 149 -19.51 -17.71 9.01
C PRO A 149 -18.22 -16.92 8.84
N GLU A 150 -18.20 -15.68 9.36
CA GLU A 150 -16.99 -14.87 9.35
C GLU A 150 -15.87 -15.64 10.08
N PRO A 151 -14.67 -15.78 9.50
CA PRO A 151 -13.54 -16.46 10.14
C PRO A 151 -12.92 -15.63 11.28
N SER A 152 -13.68 -14.74 11.90
CA SER A 152 -13.31 -13.96 13.08
C SER A 152 -13.03 -14.86 14.29
N GLY A 153 -13.49 -16.12 14.27
CA GLY A 153 -13.21 -17.11 15.31
C GLY A 153 -11.81 -17.75 15.28
N LEU A 154 -11.10 -17.74 14.14
CA LEU A 154 -9.79 -18.43 14.05
C LEU A 154 -8.61 -17.58 14.56
N VAL A 155 -8.74 -16.25 14.58
CA VAL A 155 -7.65 -15.37 15.03
C VAL A 155 -7.53 -15.34 16.56
N LEU A 156 -8.63 -15.54 17.31
CA LEU A 156 -8.57 -15.62 18.77
C LEU A 156 -7.99 -16.95 19.27
N LEU A 157 -7.97 -18.02 18.46
CA LEU A 157 -7.41 -19.31 18.85
C LEU A 157 -5.87 -19.36 18.78
N LEU A 158 -5.24 -18.44 18.04
CA LEU A 158 -3.78 -18.38 17.87
C LEU A 158 -3.06 -17.44 18.86
N ILE A 159 -3.79 -16.49 19.46
CA ILE A 159 -3.21 -15.60 20.49
C ILE A 159 -3.21 -16.29 21.88
N GLY A 160 -4.10 -17.25 22.11
CA GLY A 160 -4.17 -18.01 23.38
C GLY A 160 -3.04 -19.02 23.62
N SER A 161 -2.28 -19.43 22.59
CA SER A 161 -1.27 -20.48 22.71
C SER A 161 0.15 -19.99 23.05
N ILE A 162 0.44 -18.70 22.93
CA ILE A 162 1.76 -18.15 23.30
C ILE A 162 1.86 -17.92 24.81
N SER A 163 0.76 -17.62 25.50
CA SER A 163 0.77 -17.40 26.96
C SER A 163 1.06 -18.67 27.77
N ALA A 164 0.74 -19.87 27.25
CA ALA A 164 1.00 -21.14 27.93
C ALA A 164 2.49 -21.57 27.85
N LEU A 165 3.24 -21.11 26.84
CA LEU A 165 4.65 -21.51 26.69
C LEU A 165 5.61 -20.69 27.56
N LEU A 166 5.27 -19.43 27.85
CA LEU A 166 6.09 -18.54 28.69
C LEU A 166 5.92 -18.79 30.20
N ALA A 167 4.80 -19.38 30.63
CA ALA A 167 4.61 -19.76 32.03
C ALA A 167 5.48 -20.95 32.47
N ARG A 168 6.04 -21.74 31.53
CA ARG A 168 6.82 -22.94 31.84
C ARG A 168 8.32 -22.68 32.06
N TRP A 169 8.83 -21.50 31.72
CA TRP A 169 10.27 -21.17 31.84
C TRP A 169 10.60 -20.13 32.94
N GLY A 170 9.58 -19.64 33.67
CA GLY A 170 9.74 -18.63 34.71
C GLY A 170 9.97 -19.14 36.14
N ALA A 171 10.25 -20.43 36.35
CA ALA A 171 10.53 -20.97 37.68
C ALA A 171 11.97 -20.62 38.11
N TRP A 172 12.14 -19.44 38.70
CA TRP A 172 13.34 -19.06 39.44
C TRP A 172 13.56 -20.02 40.63
N PRO A 173 14.79 -20.54 40.86
CA PRO A 173 15.07 -21.32 42.05
C PRO A 173 15.08 -20.43 43.31
N PRO A 174 14.67 -20.96 44.47
CA PRO A 174 14.64 -20.20 45.72
C PRO A 174 16.06 -19.85 46.19
N ARG A 175 16.30 -18.57 46.46
CA ARG A 175 17.51 -18.09 47.17
C ARG A 175 17.53 -18.68 48.58
N ARG A 176 18.51 -19.55 48.87
CA ARG A 176 18.86 -19.89 50.26
C ARG A 176 19.46 -18.65 50.93
N ARG A 177 18.89 -18.25 52.06
CA ARG A 177 19.53 -17.32 52.99
C ARG A 177 20.42 -18.14 53.92
N SER A 178 21.68 -17.75 54.01
CA SER A 178 22.64 -18.11 55.06
C SER A 178 22.73 -16.96 56.04
#